data_AF-A0A812J6V3-F1
#
_entry.id   AF-A0A812J6V3-F1
#
_cell.length_a   1.000
_cell.length_b   1.000
_cell.length_c   1.000
_cell.angle_alpha   90.00
_cell.angle_beta   90.00
_cell.angle_gamma   90.00
#
_symmetry.space_group_name_H-M   'P 1'
#
loop_
_entity.id
_entity.type
_entity.pdbx_description
1 polymer ?
#
loop_
_entity_poly.entity_id
_entity_poly.type
_entity_poly.pdbx_seq_one_letter_code
_entity_poly.pdbx_strand_id
1 'polypeptide(L)'
;MRTIDLTLGDTSRPQAHNVFGKTLSFLQVGRDNEGAAKASALSLLAEVGEKQRDARLATLALTMKLDTFEKVKKAIDEMRVALKQEQEAEKKKKDWCTSQFQKKKLETQEKTHEEQTKIAEMESLHSSVSQLAGDIKLLEDEVSEMNKQLQVAGQNREKENKEFQKVVGEQRTTQVLLKEAMASLKSVYAKEAAFLQESTSKVAGVHGEEPEFKDFKQQSGSYGVLGMLQQLIADSKAMEVEATHAESTAQEDYEAFTKGTTASVEAKTKDITDKDADKGATEASLVEARQSKEGLTAELENLATAVAELHDECDYMMQNFDARQSARGDEMEALQQAKSMLSGAKA
;
A
#
# COMPACT_ATOMS: atom_id res chain seq x y z
N MET A 1 56.66 61.15 -19.92
CA MET A 1 57.47 62.30 -20.39
C MET A 1 58.81 61.76 -20.82
N ARG A 2 59.08 61.79 -22.15
CA ARG A 2 60.25 62.40 -22.82
C ARG A 2 61.58 62.02 -22.18
N THR A 3 62.52 61.49 -22.96
CA THR A 3 63.55 62.26 -23.72
C THR A 3 64.44 61.25 -24.46
N ILE A 4 65.25 61.50 -25.50
CA ILE A 4 65.69 62.69 -26.23
C ILE A 4 66.32 62.22 -27.56
N ASP A 5 66.34 63.16 -28.47
CA ASP A 5 66.79 63.20 -29.86
C ASP A 5 68.33 63.27 -30.05
N LEU A 6 68.74 63.14 -31.33
CA LEU A 6 69.89 63.80 -32.01
C LEU A 6 71.35 63.25 -31.92
N THR A 7 71.74 62.65 -33.06
CA THR A 7 72.89 62.95 -33.98
C THR A 7 74.37 62.81 -33.60
N LEU A 8 75.13 62.18 -34.52
CA LEU A 8 76.42 62.57 -35.18
C LEU A 8 77.29 61.30 -35.41
N GLY A 9 78.00 61.03 -36.51
CA GLY A 9 78.30 61.66 -37.81
C GLY A 9 79.00 60.57 -38.67
N ASP A 10 78.71 60.44 -39.96
CA ASP A 10 79.40 61.05 -41.12
C ASP A 10 80.69 60.33 -41.60
N THR A 11 80.92 60.47 -42.89
CA THR A 11 82.01 60.02 -43.79
C THR A 11 81.73 58.67 -44.46
N SER A 12 81.64 58.52 -45.78
CA SER A 12 82.06 59.36 -46.91
C SER A 12 81.48 58.78 -48.21
N ARG A 13 81.22 59.62 -49.22
CA ARG A 13 80.86 59.23 -50.60
C ARG A 13 81.71 60.07 -51.55
N PRO A 14 82.23 59.52 -52.67
CA PRO A 14 81.69 59.93 -53.98
C PRO A 14 81.73 58.79 -55.04
N GLN A 15 80.62 58.51 -55.74
CA GLN A 15 80.25 58.91 -57.12
C GLN A 15 80.85 58.10 -58.29
N ALA A 16 79.91 57.58 -59.11
CA ALA A 16 79.91 57.39 -60.58
C ALA A 16 80.90 56.41 -61.26
N HIS A 17 80.38 55.38 -61.96
CA HIS A 17 80.14 55.42 -63.42
C HIS A 17 79.46 54.12 -63.91
N ASN A 18 78.73 54.29 -65.00
CA ASN A 18 77.78 53.37 -65.61
C ASN A 18 78.45 52.54 -66.74
N VAL A 19 77.72 51.53 -67.24
CA VAL A 19 77.79 50.90 -68.58
C VAL A 19 78.48 49.53 -68.72
N PHE A 20 77.62 48.50 -68.66
CA PHE A 20 77.44 47.38 -69.60
C PHE A 20 78.64 46.69 -70.28
N GLY A 21 78.74 45.37 -70.07
CA GLY A 21 79.41 44.49 -71.03
C GLY A 21 79.55 43.02 -70.61
N LYS A 22 78.56 42.20 -70.99
CA LYS A 22 78.62 40.76 -71.31
C LYS A 22 78.30 39.71 -70.22
N THR A 23 77.32 38.88 -70.61
CA THR A 23 77.04 37.49 -70.20
C THR A 23 76.66 37.24 -68.73
N LEU A 24 75.43 37.58 -68.39
CA LEU A 24 74.70 36.84 -67.35
C LEU A 24 73.88 35.74 -68.04
N SER A 25 74.42 34.53 -68.02
CA SER A 25 73.62 33.32 -68.16
C SER A 25 72.60 33.36 -67.03
N PHE A 26 71.33 33.57 -67.39
CA PHE A 26 70.23 33.40 -66.46
C PHE A 26 70.16 31.91 -66.12
N LEU A 27 70.83 31.51 -65.03
CA LEU A 27 70.60 30.23 -64.41
C LEU A 27 69.23 30.34 -63.75
N GLN A 28 68.19 30.04 -64.51
CA GLN A 28 66.85 29.83 -64.00
C GLN A 28 66.96 28.62 -63.08
N VAL A 29 67.18 28.85 -61.78
CA VAL A 29 66.99 27.83 -60.75
C VAL A 29 65.55 27.42 -60.89
N GLY A 30 65.32 26.24 -61.50
CA GLY A 30 64.01 25.64 -61.61
C GLY A 30 63.39 25.71 -60.23
N ARG A 31 62.29 26.45 -60.13
CA ARG A 31 61.50 26.51 -58.91
C ARG A 31 61.08 25.07 -58.66
N ASP A 32 61.68 24.43 -57.66
CA ASP A 32 61.35 23.07 -57.26
C ASP A 32 59.93 23.10 -56.69
N ASN A 33 58.96 23.09 -57.60
CA ASN A 33 57.53 23.12 -57.30
C ASN A 33 57.12 21.90 -56.48
N GLU A 34 57.86 20.80 -56.66
CA GLU A 34 57.64 19.55 -55.96
C GLU A 34 58.12 19.66 -54.50
N GLY A 35 59.34 20.16 -54.27
CA GLY A 35 59.87 20.45 -52.94
C GLY A 35 59.05 21.49 -52.16
N ALA A 36 58.60 22.55 -52.83
CA ALA A 36 57.78 23.60 -52.21
C ALA A 36 56.39 23.09 -51.78
N ALA A 37 55.71 22.29 -52.62
CA ALA A 37 54.41 21.72 -52.27
C ALA A 37 54.50 20.65 -51.18
N LYS A 38 55.59 19.86 -51.16
CA LYS A 38 55.89 18.96 -50.04
C LYS A 38 56.05 19.73 -48.73
N ALA A 39 56.79 20.84 -48.74
CA ALA A 39 56.98 21.69 -47.56
C ALA A 39 55.67 22.31 -47.04
N SER A 40 54.81 22.81 -47.93
CA SER A 40 53.50 23.38 -47.55
C SER A 40 52.51 22.34 -47.01
N ALA A 41 52.45 21.15 -47.63
CA ALA A 41 51.61 20.06 -47.13
C ALA A 41 52.12 19.54 -45.78
N LEU A 42 53.44 19.49 -45.59
CA LEU A 42 54.06 19.16 -44.30
C LEU A 42 53.75 20.18 -43.21
N SER A 43 53.86 21.47 -43.50
CA SER A 43 53.58 22.51 -42.51
C SER A 43 52.13 22.49 -42.06
N LEU A 44 51.19 22.31 -42.99
CA LEU A 44 49.77 22.22 -42.68
C LEU A 44 49.45 20.99 -41.81
N LEU A 45 49.94 19.81 -42.19
CA LEU A 45 49.68 18.58 -41.43
C LEU A 45 50.39 18.57 -40.07
N ALA A 46 51.57 19.21 -39.96
CA ALA A 46 52.26 19.37 -38.69
C ALA A 46 51.52 20.35 -37.76
N GLU A 47 51.05 21.49 -38.27
CA GLU A 47 50.29 22.48 -37.51
C GLU A 47 48.97 21.90 -36.99
N VAL A 48 48.22 21.21 -37.86
CA VAL A 48 46.95 20.57 -37.47
C VAL A 48 47.19 19.39 -36.54
N GLY A 49 48.24 18.60 -36.78
CA GLY A 49 48.65 17.51 -35.88
C GLY A 49 49.05 18.01 -34.48
N GLU A 50 49.72 19.15 -34.37
CA GLU A 50 50.08 19.76 -33.08
C GLU A 50 48.86 20.35 -32.37
N LYS A 51 47.98 21.03 -33.12
CA LYS A 51 46.75 21.64 -32.59
C LYS A 51 45.76 20.59 -32.07
N GLN A 52 45.56 19.51 -32.81
CA GLN A 52 44.63 18.43 -32.45
C GLN A 52 45.26 17.33 -31.60
N ARG A 53 46.59 17.36 -31.41
CA ARG A 53 47.38 16.34 -30.72
C ARG A 53 47.22 14.93 -31.31
N ASP A 54 47.03 14.83 -32.62
CA ASP A 54 46.95 13.54 -33.31
C ASP A 54 48.35 13.05 -33.75
N ALA A 55 48.82 11.99 -33.09
CA ALA A 55 50.07 11.33 -33.40
C ALA A 55 50.09 10.71 -34.82
N ARG A 56 48.93 10.39 -35.39
CA ARG A 56 48.82 9.83 -36.75
C ARG A 56 49.16 10.87 -37.80
N LEU A 57 48.66 12.10 -37.66
CA LEU A 57 49.00 13.21 -38.54
C LEU A 57 50.47 13.61 -38.43
N ALA A 58 51.03 13.62 -37.22
CA ALA A 58 52.46 13.86 -37.01
C ALA A 58 53.34 12.78 -37.67
N THR A 59 52.94 11.51 -37.59
CA THR A 59 53.63 10.40 -38.24
C THR A 59 53.52 10.47 -39.77
N LEU A 60 52.35 10.86 -40.28
CA LEU A 60 52.14 11.07 -41.72
C LEU A 60 53.05 12.18 -42.24
N ALA A 61 53.17 13.29 -41.52
CA ALA A 61 54.10 14.37 -41.86
C ALA A 61 55.56 13.89 -41.93
N LEU A 62 55.99 12.95 -41.08
CA LEU A 62 57.32 12.34 -41.17
C LEU A 62 57.48 11.44 -42.41
N THR A 63 56.48 10.62 -42.75
CA THR A 63 56.52 9.78 -43.95
C THR A 63 56.61 10.59 -45.24
N MET A 64 56.04 11.80 -45.27
CA MET A 64 56.13 12.72 -46.41
C MET A 64 57.56 13.17 -46.74
N LYS A 65 58.48 13.16 -45.76
CA LYS A 65 59.90 13.46 -45.98
C LYS A 65 60.67 12.29 -46.58
N LEU A 66 60.16 11.06 -46.45
CA LEU A 66 60.90 9.83 -46.75
C LEU A 66 60.35 9.05 -47.95
N ASP A 67 59.07 9.21 -48.31
CA ASP A 67 58.38 8.40 -49.33
C ASP A 67 58.00 9.16 -50.62
N THR A 68 57.53 8.40 -51.61
CA THR A 68 57.03 8.90 -52.89
C THR A 68 55.63 9.53 -52.78
N PHE A 69 55.33 10.53 -53.62
CA PHE A 69 54.06 11.26 -53.60
C PHE A 69 52.82 10.38 -53.69
N GLU A 70 52.87 9.33 -54.50
CA GLU A 70 51.73 8.41 -54.66
C GLU A 70 51.42 7.61 -53.39
N LYS A 71 52.45 7.18 -52.66
CA LYS A 71 52.25 6.51 -51.35
C LYS A 71 51.66 7.46 -50.32
N VAL A 72 52.12 8.71 -50.29
CA VAL A 72 51.60 9.75 -49.38
C VAL A 72 50.13 10.06 -49.67
N LYS A 73 49.77 10.25 -50.95
CA LYS A 73 48.36 10.49 -51.35
C LYS A 73 47.46 9.32 -50.95
N LYS A 74 47.93 8.09 -51.13
CA LYS A 74 47.21 6.88 -50.71
C LYS A 74 47.04 6.82 -49.18
N ALA A 75 48.10 7.10 -48.42
CA ALA A 75 48.04 7.15 -46.96
C ALA A 75 47.08 8.24 -46.45
N ILE A 76 47.03 9.40 -47.11
CA ILE A 76 46.06 10.46 -46.82
C ILE A 76 44.62 9.98 -47.06
N ASP A 77 44.35 9.31 -48.18
CA ASP A 77 43.02 8.77 -48.47
C ASP A 77 42.59 7.71 -47.46
N GLU A 78 43.48 6.77 -47.12
CA GLU A 78 43.24 5.74 -46.11
C GLU A 78 42.95 6.36 -44.74
N MET A 79 43.72 7.37 -44.33
CA MET A 79 43.52 8.08 -43.06
C MET A 79 42.19 8.82 -43.02
N ARG A 80 41.80 9.49 -44.11
CA ARG A 80 40.50 10.17 -44.19
C ARG A 80 39.32 9.19 -44.12
N VAL A 81 39.44 8.03 -44.79
CA VAL A 81 38.42 6.97 -44.70
C VAL A 81 38.33 6.44 -43.26
N ALA A 82 39.46 6.20 -42.61
CA ALA A 82 39.50 5.76 -41.21
C ALA A 82 38.86 6.80 -40.27
N LEU A 83 39.21 8.09 -40.39
CA LEU A 83 38.62 9.17 -39.59
C LEU A 83 37.10 9.26 -39.77
N LYS A 84 36.61 9.16 -41.02
CA LYS A 84 35.17 9.14 -41.29
C LYS A 84 34.47 7.94 -40.65
N GLN A 85 35.06 6.76 -40.71
CA GLN A 85 34.53 5.56 -40.04
C GLN A 85 34.49 5.74 -38.52
N GLU A 86 35.54 6.33 -37.93
CA GLU A 86 35.58 6.62 -36.50
C GLU A 86 34.49 7.64 -36.10
N GLN A 87 34.25 8.69 -36.89
CA GLN A 87 33.17 9.65 -36.65
C GLN A 87 31.78 9.00 -36.66
N GLU A 88 31.52 8.12 -37.63
CA GLU A 88 30.26 7.39 -37.73
C GLU A 88 30.08 6.39 -36.59
N ALA A 89 31.15 5.69 -36.19
CA ALA A 89 31.13 4.76 -35.06
C ALA A 89 30.86 5.50 -33.74
N GLU A 90 31.49 6.64 -33.53
CA GLU A 90 31.28 7.47 -32.34
C GLU A 90 29.85 8.03 -32.29
N LYS A 91 29.30 8.47 -33.43
CA LYS A 91 27.89 8.90 -33.53
C LYS A 91 26.95 7.76 -33.14
N LYS A 92 27.17 6.55 -33.66
CA LYS A 92 26.37 5.37 -33.29
C LYS A 92 26.48 5.06 -31.79
N LYS A 93 27.67 5.17 -31.18
CA LYS A 93 27.82 4.97 -29.72
C LYS A 93 27.13 6.09 -28.93
N LYS A 94 27.15 7.34 -29.39
CA LYS A 94 26.37 8.45 -28.79
C LYS A 94 24.86 8.20 -28.82
N ASP A 95 24.35 7.77 -29.97
CA ASP A 95 22.93 7.45 -30.14
C ASP A 95 22.54 6.26 -29.25
N TRP A 96 23.41 5.24 -29.16
CA TRP A 96 23.23 4.11 -28.25
C TRP A 96 23.23 4.55 -26.78
N CYS A 97 24.22 5.33 -26.33
CA CYS A 97 24.29 5.85 -24.96
C CYS A 97 23.03 6.62 -24.60
N THR A 98 22.62 7.56 -25.46
CA THR A 98 21.40 8.35 -25.27
C THR A 98 20.17 7.44 -25.15
N SER A 99 20.04 6.45 -26.03
CA SER A 99 18.93 5.50 -26.00
C SER A 99 18.91 4.65 -24.73
N GLN A 100 20.07 4.16 -24.28
CA GLN A 100 20.17 3.37 -23.05
C GLN A 100 19.82 4.20 -21.81
N PHE A 101 20.28 5.45 -21.70
CA PHE A 101 19.92 6.32 -20.59
C PHE A 101 18.41 6.58 -20.55
N GLN A 102 17.78 6.85 -21.69
CA GLN A 102 16.34 7.06 -21.75
C GLN A 102 15.58 5.79 -21.37
N LYS A 103 16.02 4.63 -21.87
CA LYS A 103 15.41 3.34 -21.53
C LYS A 103 15.50 3.04 -20.04
N LYS A 104 16.69 3.17 -19.46
CA LYS A 104 16.91 2.93 -18.02
C LYS A 104 16.14 3.91 -17.15
N LYS A 105 16.07 5.19 -17.56
CA LYS A 105 15.26 6.19 -16.87
C LYS A 105 13.78 5.82 -16.85
N LEU A 106 13.22 5.37 -17.98
CA LEU A 106 11.83 4.93 -18.06
C LEU A 106 11.60 3.69 -17.18
N GLU A 107 12.47 2.68 -17.29
CA GLU A 107 12.40 1.47 -16.44
C GLU A 107 12.44 1.83 -14.94
N THR A 108 13.34 2.74 -14.54
CA THR A 108 13.40 3.21 -13.15
C THR A 108 12.11 3.93 -12.72
N GLN A 109 11.56 4.79 -13.56
CA GLN A 109 10.31 5.51 -13.27
C GLN A 109 9.11 4.57 -13.12
N GLU A 110 8.96 3.61 -14.05
CA GLU A 110 7.92 2.59 -14.00
C GLU A 110 8.02 1.76 -12.72
N LYS A 111 9.23 1.26 -12.40
CA LYS A 111 9.46 0.45 -11.20
C LYS A 111 9.28 1.21 -9.90
N THR A 112 9.64 2.50 -9.88
CA THR A 112 9.38 3.37 -8.73
C THR A 112 7.88 3.55 -8.53
N HIS A 113 7.11 3.74 -9.61
CA HIS A 113 5.66 3.87 -9.52
C HIS A 113 5.00 2.55 -9.07
N GLU A 114 5.45 1.40 -9.57
CA GLU A 114 5.01 0.08 -9.11
C GLU A 114 5.27 -0.09 -7.60
N GLU A 115 6.46 0.30 -7.12
CA GLU A 115 6.82 0.23 -5.70
C GLU A 115 5.90 1.11 -4.84
N GLN A 116 5.65 2.35 -5.27
CA GLN A 116 4.73 3.26 -4.57
C GLN A 116 3.29 2.73 -4.54
N THR A 117 2.85 2.09 -5.62
CA THR A 117 1.53 1.44 -5.67
C THR A 117 1.45 0.32 -4.64
N LYS A 118 2.52 -0.49 -4.51
CA LYS A 118 2.58 -1.55 -3.49
C LYS A 118 2.62 -1.01 -2.07
N ILE A 119 3.30 0.11 -1.83
CA ILE A 119 3.27 0.78 -0.52
C ILE A 119 1.84 1.25 -0.17
N ALA A 120 1.14 1.88 -1.10
CA ALA A 120 -0.24 2.31 -0.88
C ALA A 120 -1.20 1.11 -0.65
N GLU A 121 -1.01 0.01 -1.40
CA GLU A 121 -1.75 -1.23 -1.21
C GLU A 121 -1.52 -1.80 0.20
N MET A 122 -0.27 -1.82 0.68
CA MET A 122 0.07 -2.27 2.04
C MET A 122 -0.59 -1.41 3.12
N GLU A 123 -0.64 -0.09 2.96
CA GLU A 123 -1.31 0.81 3.90
C GLU A 123 -2.81 0.53 3.99
N SER A 124 -3.46 0.33 2.85
CA SER A 124 -4.87 -0.04 2.77
C SER A 124 -5.14 -1.38 3.46
N LEU A 125 -4.36 -2.42 3.13
CA LEU A 125 -4.46 -3.74 3.74
C LEU A 125 -4.23 -3.69 5.26
N HIS A 126 -3.25 -2.92 5.72
CA HIS A 126 -2.98 -2.75 7.14
C HIS A 126 -4.18 -2.09 7.88
N SER A 127 -4.79 -1.09 7.26
CA SER A 127 -6.01 -0.46 7.80
C SER A 127 -7.16 -1.47 7.90
N SER A 128 -7.39 -2.28 6.87
CA SER A 128 -8.40 -3.34 6.88
C SER A 128 -8.16 -4.38 7.97
N VAL A 129 -6.91 -4.84 8.16
CA VAL A 129 -6.55 -5.75 9.26
C VAL A 129 -6.87 -5.13 10.62
N SER A 130 -6.53 -3.86 10.81
CA SER A 130 -6.82 -3.15 12.06
C SER A 130 -8.33 -3.00 12.31
N GLN A 131 -9.12 -2.76 11.27
CA GLN A 131 -10.58 -2.67 11.39
C GLN A 131 -11.18 -4.03 11.75
N LEU A 132 -10.82 -5.09 11.04
CA LEU A 132 -11.28 -6.45 11.32
C LEU A 132 -10.93 -6.90 12.74
N ALA A 133 -9.71 -6.60 13.21
CA ALA A 133 -9.32 -6.88 14.59
C ALA A 133 -10.15 -6.11 15.62
N GLY A 134 -10.52 -4.87 15.32
CA GLY A 134 -11.42 -4.07 16.16
C GLY A 134 -12.84 -4.63 16.22
N ASP A 135 -13.40 -5.00 15.07
CA ASP A 135 -14.72 -5.62 14.95
C ASP A 135 -14.80 -6.95 15.71
N ILE A 136 -13.79 -7.82 15.52
CA ILE A 136 -13.72 -9.12 16.21
C ILE A 136 -13.77 -8.90 17.72
N LYS A 137 -12.94 -7.98 18.24
CA LYS A 137 -12.91 -7.68 19.67
C LYS A 137 -14.26 -7.18 20.19
N LEU A 138 -14.93 -6.30 19.44
CA LEU A 138 -16.26 -5.82 19.82
C LEU A 138 -17.27 -6.97 19.91
N LEU A 139 -17.27 -7.87 18.93
CA LEU A 139 -18.15 -9.04 18.91
C LEU A 139 -17.84 -10.01 20.05
N GLU A 140 -16.56 -10.23 20.37
CA GLU A 140 -16.15 -11.05 21.52
C GLU A 140 -16.66 -10.47 22.85
N ASP A 141 -16.55 -9.15 23.02
CA ASP A 141 -17.07 -8.43 24.20
C ASP A 141 -18.60 -8.55 24.29
N GLU A 142 -19.32 -8.40 23.18
CA GLU A 142 -20.79 -8.59 23.12
C GLU A 142 -21.21 -10.03 23.44
N VAL A 143 -20.52 -11.03 22.90
CA VAL A 143 -20.77 -12.45 23.19
C VAL A 143 -20.51 -12.75 24.67
N SER A 144 -19.43 -12.22 25.23
CA SER A 144 -19.10 -12.35 26.66
C SER A 144 -20.21 -11.76 27.55
N GLU A 145 -20.71 -10.58 27.20
CA GLU A 145 -21.79 -9.93 27.95
C GLU A 145 -23.13 -10.68 27.84
N MET A 146 -23.52 -11.13 26.64
CA MET A 146 -24.73 -11.94 26.46
C MET A 146 -24.69 -13.25 27.25
N ASN A 147 -23.53 -13.91 27.31
CA ASN A 147 -23.36 -15.12 28.12
C ASN A 147 -23.51 -14.85 29.62
N LYS A 148 -23.04 -13.70 30.13
CA LYS A 148 -23.29 -13.30 31.52
C LYS A 148 -24.77 -13.05 31.76
N GLN A 149 -25.47 -12.40 30.83
CA GLN A 149 -26.90 -12.15 30.94
C GLN A 149 -27.70 -13.47 30.98
N LEU A 150 -27.35 -14.45 30.15
CA LEU A 150 -27.93 -15.80 30.21
C LEU A 150 -27.71 -16.46 31.58
N GLN A 151 -26.50 -16.36 32.13
CA GLN A 151 -26.19 -16.91 33.44
C GLN A 151 -27.00 -16.25 34.57
N VAL A 152 -27.07 -14.91 34.58
CA VAL A 152 -27.83 -14.16 35.58
C VAL A 152 -29.33 -14.44 35.46
N ALA A 153 -29.86 -14.48 34.25
CA ALA A 153 -31.26 -14.82 34.00
C ALA A 153 -31.58 -16.24 34.52
N GLY A 154 -30.70 -17.22 34.26
CA GLY A 154 -30.87 -18.58 34.79
C GLY A 154 -30.88 -18.65 36.32
N GLN A 155 -29.98 -17.91 36.98
CA GLN A 155 -29.95 -17.84 38.45
C GLN A 155 -31.20 -17.18 39.03
N ASN A 156 -31.73 -16.15 38.37
CA ASN A 156 -32.96 -15.49 38.80
C ASN A 156 -34.17 -16.41 38.63
N ARG A 157 -34.26 -17.12 37.49
CA ARG A 157 -35.32 -18.09 37.21
C ARG A 157 -35.34 -19.24 38.23
N GLU A 158 -34.17 -19.73 38.64
CA GLU A 158 -34.07 -20.74 39.71
C GLU A 158 -34.64 -20.23 41.05
N LYS A 159 -34.30 -18.99 41.42
CA LYS A 159 -34.80 -18.37 42.67
C LYS A 159 -36.30 -18.12 42.62
N GLU A 160 -36.80 -17.58 41.52
CA GLU A 160 -38.22 -17.29 41.32
C GLU A 160 -39.07 -18.57 41.32
N ASN A 161 -38.61 -19.64 40.64
CA ASN A 161 -39.31 -20.94 40.64
C ASN A 161 -39.38 -21.54 42.05
N LYS A 162 -38.29 -21.42 42.80
CA LYS A 162 -38.25 -21.91 44.19
C LYS A 162 -39.25 -21.16 45.08
N GLU A 163 -39.35 -19.84 44.92
CA GLU A 163 -40.34 -19.05 45.67
C GLU A 163 -41.77 -19.38 45.23
N PHE A 164 -42.01 -19.55 43.93
CA PHE A 164 -43.30 -20.00 43.40
C PHE A 164 -43.74 -21.34 44.00
N GLN A 165 -42.86 -22.34 44.02
CA GLN A 165 -43.14 -23.66 44.60
C GLN A 165 -43.50 -23.57 46.09
N LYS A 166 -42.80 -22.71 46.82
CA LYS A 166 -43.08 -22.45 48.24
C LYS A 166 -44.45 -21.80 48.41
N VAL A 167 -44.75 -20.74 47.67
CA VAL A 167 -46.03 -20.02 47.73
C VAL A 167 -47.19 -20.97 47.40
N VAL A 168 -47.12 -21.71 46.31
CA VAL A 168 -48.19 -22.66 45.94
C VAL A 168 -48.33 -23.78 46.97
N GLY A 169 -47.21 -24.29 47.51
CA GLY A 169 -47.23 -25.29 48.58
C GLY A 169 -47.91 -24.78 49.86
N GLU A 170 -47.57 -23.56 50.28
CA GLU A 170 -48.18 -22.89 51.44
C GLU A 170 -49.67 -22.61 51.22
N GLN A 171 -50.07 -22.14 50.04
CA GLN A 171 -51.48 -21.92 49.70
C GLN A 171 -52.27 -23.23 49.70
N ARG A 172 -51.75 -24.30 49.07
CA ARG A 172 -52.42 -25.61 49.08
C ARG A 172 -52.59 -26.17 50.48
N THR A 173 -51.55 -26.05 51.32
CA THR A 173 -51.62 -26.47 52.73
C THR A 173 -52.67 -25.65 53.48
N THR A 174 -52.70 -24.34 53.28
CA THR A 174 -53.70 -23.43 53.87
C THR A 174 -55.11 -23.81 53.45
N GLN A 175 -55.35 -24.10 52.17
CA GLN A 175 -56.67 -24.55 51.68
C GLN A 175 -57.12 -25.85 52.35
N VAL A 176 -56.22 -26.81 52.59
CA VAL A 176 -56.54 -28.06 53.29
C VAL A 176 -56.93 -27.78 54.73
N LEU A 177 -56.09 -27.04 55.47
CA LEU A 177 -56.34 -26.68 56.87
C LEU A 177 -57.65 -25.89 57.05
N LEU A 178 -57.92 -24.92 56.17
CA LEU A 178 -59.16 -24.14 56.21
C LEU A 178 -60.39 -25.02 55.91
N LYS A 179 -60.30 -25.98 54.99
CA LYS A 179 -61.40 -26.94 54.72
C LYS A 179 -61.65 -27.85 55.91
N GLU A 180 -60.60 -28.35 56.57
CA GLU A 180 -60.72 -29.17 57.78
C GLU A 180 -61.33 -28.38 58.96
N ALA A 181 -60.91 -27.13 59.15
CA ALA A 181 -61.48 -26.23 60.13
C ALA A 181 -62.97 -25.93 59.83
N MET A 182 -63.30 -25.66 58.56
CA MET A 182 -64.69 -25.44 58.12
C MET A 182 -65.55 -26.68 58.37
N ALA A 183 -65.05 -27.90 58.08
CA ALA A 183 -65.76 -29.14 58.34
C ALA A 183 -65.99 -29.38 59.84
N SER A 184 -64.97 -29.11 60.66
CA SER A 184 -65.06 -29.22 62.12
C SER A 184 -66.12 -28.26 62.69
N LEU A 185 -66.10 -26.98 62.29
CA LEU A 185 -67.08 -25.98 62.73
C LEU A 185 -68.49 -26.30 62.24
N LYS A 186 -68.67 -26.75 60.99
CA LYS A 186 -69.97 -27.23 60.49
C LYS A 186 -70.52 -28.37 61.35
N SER A 187 -69.67 -29.32 61.76
CA SER A 187 -70.10 -30.44 62.60
C SER A 187 -70.57 -29.99 64.00
N VAL A 188 -69.96 -28.95 64.57
CA VAL A 188 -70.37 -28.36 65.85
C VAL A 188 -71.71 -27.65 65.70
N TYR A 189 -71.85 -26.75 64.71
CA TYR A 189 -73.09 -26.02 64.48
C TYR A 189 -74.26 -26.92 64.07
N ALA A 190 -74.00 -28.02 63.33
CA ALA A 190 -75.02 -29.02 63.02
C ALA A 190 -75.47 -29.80 64.26
N LYS A 191 -74.56 -30.14 65.17
CA LYS A 191 -74.90 -30.78 66.46
C LYS A 191 -75.67 -29.82 67.38
N GLU A 192 -75.32 -28.54 67.38
CA GLU A 192 -75.96 -27.50 68.20
C GLU A 192 -77.36 -27.16 67.67
N ALA A 193 -77.55 -27.12 66.34
CA ALA A 193 -78.85 -27.02 65.69
C ALA A 193 -79.72 -28.26 65.94
N ALA A 194 -79.14 -29.47 65.90
CA ALA A 194 -79.85 -30.71 66.26
C ALA A 194 -80.23 -30.75 67.74
N PHE A 195 -79.39 -30.23 68.64
CA PHE A 195 -79.65 -30.12 70.08
C PHE A 195 -80.74 -29.09 70.40
N LEU A 196 -80.79 -27.97 69.66
CA LEU A 196 -81.88 -26.99 69.74
C LEU A 196 -83.19 -27.55 69.16
N GLN A 197 -83.14 -28.37 68.12
CA GLN A 197 -84.32 -29.03 67.56
C GLN A 197 -84.84 -30.18 68.44
N GLU A 198 -84.00 -30.75 69.31
CA GLU A 198 -84.45 -31.67 70.37
C GLU A 198 -85.15 -30.95 71.53
N SER A 199 -84.95 -29.63 71.68
CA SER A 199 -85.75 -28.81 72.60
C SER A 199 -87.10 -28.38 72.00
N THR A 200 -87.28 -28.46 70.68
CA THR A 200 -88.57 -28.23 70.01
C THR A 200 -88.70 -29.03 68.71
N SER A 201 -89.20 -30.27 68.81
CA SER A 201 -89.90 -30.93 67.69
C SER A 201 -90.79 -32.07 68.18
N LYS A 202 -92.09 -31.79 68.26
CA LYS A 202 -93.09 -32.72 67.72
C LYS A 202 -93.38 -32.29 66.27
N VAL A 203 -93.03 -33.21 65.37
CA VAL A 203 -93.83 -33.64 64.20
C VAL A 203 -93.75 -32.80 62.91
N ALA A 204 -92.96 -33.40 62.00
CA ALA A 204 -93.27 -33.77 60.61
C ALA A 204 -93.28 -32.72 59.48
N GLY A 205 -92.45 -33.01 58.48
CA GLY A 205 -92.99 -33.30 57.15
C GLY A 205 -92.30 -32.66 55.94
N VAL A 206 -91.61 -33.51 55.16
CA VAL A 206 -91.68 -33.58 53.69
C VAL A 206 -90.80 -32.64 52.82
N HIS A 207 -90.05 -33.32 51.93
CA HIS A 207 -89.46 -32.96 50.63
C HIS A 207 -88.43 -31.83 50.47
N GLY A 208 -87.34 -32.20 49.77
CA GLY A 208 -87.02 -31.61 48.46
C GLY A 208 -85.86 -30.62 48.42
N GLU A 209 -84.85 -30.99 47.63
CA GLU A 209 -83.87 -30.13 46.92
C GLU A 209 -82.89 -29.27 47.74
N GLU A 210 -81.63 -29.29 47.27
CA GLU A 210 -80.53 -28.43 47.71
C GLU A 210 -80.94 -26.95 47.63
N PRO A 211 -80.89 -26.19 48.75
CA PRO A 211 -81.09 -24.77 48.67
C PRO A 211 -79.77 -24.10 48.30
N GLU A 212 -79.72 -23.53 47.09
CA GLU A 212 -78.84 -22.41 46.77
C GLU A 212 -78.99 -21.31 47.84
N PHE A 213 -77.89 -20.99 48.51
CA PHE A 213 -77.84 -19.95 49.54
C PHE A 213 -77.74 -18.57 48.88
N LYS A 214 -78.87 -17.90 48.67
CA LYS A 214 -78.92 -16.47 48.30
C LYS A 214 -78.81 -15.55 49.53
N ASP A 215 -78.02 -14.51 49.34
CA ASP A 215 -77.91 -13.25 50.10
C ASP A 215 -77.77 -13.35 51.63
N PHE A 216 -76.51 -13.43 52.06
CA PHE A 216 -76.08 -13.27 53.45
C PHE A 216 -76.34 -11.84 53.96
N LYS A 217 -77.49 -11.63 54.60
CA LYS A 217 -77.72 -10.47 55.47
C LYS A 217 -77.38 -10.81 56.93
N GLN A 218 -76.56 -9.93 57.48
CA GLN A 218 -75.98 -9.88 58.82
C GLN A 218 -77.00 -10.13 59.96
N GLN A 219 -76.99 -11.31 60.59
CA GLN A 219 -77.46 -11.50 61.97
C GLN A 219 -76.92 -12.77 62.66
N SER A 220 -76.42 -12.59 63.89
CA SER A 220 -75.93 -13.56 64.89
C SER A 220 -74.59 -14.28 64.61
N GLY A 221 -73.65 -14.14 65.55
CA GLY A 221 -72.19 -14.29 65.39
C GLY A 221 -71.62 -15.71 65.19
N SER A 222 -72.41 -16.68 64.77
CA SER A 222 -71.94 -18.06 64.48
C SER A 222 -71.84 -18.35 62.97
N TYR A 223 -72.71 -17.76 62.14
CA TYR A 223 -72.71 -17.98 60.68
C TYR A 223 -71.68 -17.12 59.91
N GLY A 224 -71.18 -16.03 60.51
CA GLY A 224 -70.18 -15.15 59.87
C GLY A 224 -68.79 -15.78 59.74
N VAL A 225 -68.39 -16.64 60.68
CA VAL A 225 -67.06 -17.28 60.69
C VAL A 225 -66.95 -18.33 59.57
N LEU A 226 -68.02 -19.08 59.29
CA LEU A 226 -68.07 -20.02 58.17
C LEU A 226 -67.97 -19.30 56.82
N GLY A 227 -68.64 -18.15 56.68
CA GLY A 227 -68.51 -17.29 55.50
C GLY A 227 -67.10 -16.73 55.33
N MET A 228 -66.45 -16.30 56.42
CA MET A 228 -65.07 -15.83 56.41
C MET A 228 -64.07 -16.94 56.04
N LEU A 229 -64.24 -18.17 56.55
CA LEU A 229 -63.41 -19.32 56.16
C LEU A 229 -63.61 -19.70 54.69
N GLN A 230 -64.86 -19.63 54.20
CA GLN A 230 -65.15 -19.88 52.79
C GLN A 230 -64.50 -18.83 51.88
N GLN A 231 -64.52 -17.56 52.29
CA GLN A 231 -63.83 -16.48 51.60
C GLN A 231 -62.31 -16.70 51.60
N LEU A 232 -61.70 -17.03 52.73
CA LEU A 232 -60.26 -17.31 52.80
C LEU A 232 -59.82 -18.50 51.93
N ILE A 233 -60.66 -19.54 51.81
CA ILE A 233 -60.41 -20.65 50.87
C ILE A 233 -60.49 -20.16 49.42
N ALA A 234 -61.46 -19.30 49.09
CA ALA A 234 -61.60 -18.73 47.76
C ALA A 234 -60.41 -17.83 47.41
N ASP A 235 -60.00 -16.95 48.34
CA ASP A 235 -58.85 -16.07 48.18
C ASP A 235 -57.55 -16.87 48.03
N SER A 236 -57.36 -17.93 48.81
CA SER A 236 -56.20 -18.82 48.70
C SER A 236 -56.14 -19.56 47.37
N LYS A 237 -57.29 -19.99 46.84
CA LYS A 237 -57.38 -20.57 45.48
C LYS A 237 -57.09 -19.53 44.41
N ALA A 238 -57.59 -18.31 44.56
CA ALA A 238 -57.34 -17.22 43.62
C ALA A 238 -55.84 -16.89 43.57
N MET A 239 -55.17 -16.79 44.72
CA MET A 239 -53.72 -16.59 44.81
C MET A 239 -52.92 -17.74 44.18
N GLU A 240 -53.34 -19.00 44.34
CA GLU A 240 -52.68 -20.14 43.67
C GLU A 240 -52.79 -20.03 42.13
N VAL A 241 -53.98 -19.68 41.62
CA VAL A 241 -54.20 -19.51 40.17
C VAL A 241 -53.39 -18.35 39.63
N GLU A 242 -53.39 -17.21 40.32
CA GLU A 242 -52.61 -16.03 39.94
C GLU A 242 -51.11 -16.33 39.93
N ALA A 243 -50.59 -16.96 40.99
CA ALA A 243 -49.19 -17.38 41.05
C ALA A 243 -48.83 -18.35 39.92
N THR A 244 -49.71 -19.31 39.60
CA THR A 244 -49.47 -20.29 38.52
C THR A 244 -49.47 -19.62 37.16
N HIS A 245 -50.36 -18.65 36.94
CA HIS A 245 -50.38 -17.88 35.70
C HIS A 245 -49.12 -17.01 35.58
N ALA A 246 -48.74 -16.29 36.64
CA ALA A 246 -47.52 -15.48 36.67
C ALA A 246 -46.26 -16.33 36.40
N GLU A 247 -46.19 -17.52 36.97
CA GLU A 247 -45.12 -18.48 36.71
C GLU A 247 -45.06 -18.91 35.24
N SER A 248 -46.21 -19.24 34.63
CA SER A 248 -46.27 -19.63 33.22
C SER A 248 -45.75 -18.51 32.32
N THR A 249 -46.18 -17.27 32.56
CA THR A 249 -45.69 -16.11 31.80
C THR A 249 -44.20 -15.89 32.00
N ALA A 250 -43.71 -15.95 33.24
CA ALA A 250 -42.27 -15.79 33.53
C ALA A 250 -41.41 -16.89 32.86
N GLN A 251 -41.94 -18.11 32.79
CA GLN A 251 -41.28 -19.22 32.09
C GLN A 251 -41.24 -18.99 30.58
N GLU A 252 -42.35 -18.56 29.96
CA GLU A 252 -42.41 -18.24 28.53
C GLU A 252 -41.45 -17.10 28.16
N ASP A 253 -41.40 -16.03 28.96
CA ASP A 253 -40.48 -14.91 28.76
C ASP A 253 -39.01 -15.34 28.87
N TYR A 254 -38.70 -16.19 29.84
CA TYR A 254 -37.36 -16.76 30.00
C TYR A 254 -36.96 -17.66 28.82
N GLU A 255 -37.85 -18.53 28.36
CA GLU A 255 -37.61 -19.37 27.18
C GLU A 255 -37.41 -18.55 25.91
N ALA A 256 -38.20 -17.49 25.73
CA ALA A 256 -38.04 -16.56 24.61
C ALA A 256 -36.70 -15.82 24.70
N PHE A 257 -36.34 -15.30 25.87
CA PHE A 257 -35.08 -14.60 26.11
C PHE A 257 -33.86 -15.50 25.87
N THR A 258 -33.88 -16.72 26.43
CA THR A 258 -32.77 -17.68 26.29
C THR A 258 -32.60 -18.12 24.85
N LYS A 259 -33.69 -18.44 24.15
CA LYS A 259 -33.66 -18.80 22.73
C LYS A 259 -33.12 -17.65 21.87
N GLY A 260 -33.63 -16.45 22.06
CA GLY A 260 -33.21 -15.26 21.30
C GLY A 260 -31.74 -14.92 21.52
N THR A 261 -31.30 -14.92 22.79
CA THR A 261 -29.91 -14.61 23.16
C THR A 261 -28.96 -15.70 22.68
N THR A 262 -29.33 -16.98 22.79
CA THR A 262 -28.51 -18.10 22.28
C THR A 262 -28.32 -18.00 20.77
N ALA A 263 -29.40 -17.73 20.02
CA ALA A 263 -29.31 -17.53 18.57
C ALA A 263 -28.43 -16.32 18.20
N SER A 264 -28.50 -15.24 18.98
CA SER A 264 -27.62 -14.07 18.80
C SER A 264 -26.15 -14.40 19.08
N VAL A 265 -25.86 -15.14 20.15
CA VAL A 265 -24.51 -15.63 20.48
C VAL A 265 -23.96 -16.50 19.36
N GLU A 266 -24.74 -17.45 18.84
CA GLU A 266 -24.33 -18.31 17.73
C GLU A 266 -24.03 -17.51 16.47
N ALA A 267 -24.91 -16.56 16.12
CA ALA A 267 -24.72 -15.69 14.95
C ALA A 267 -23.45 -14.83 15.07
N LYS A 268 -23.21 -14.20 16.22
CA LYS A 268 -22.00 -13.39 16.45
C LYS A 268 -20.73 -14.24 16.51
N THR A 269 -20.80 -15.44 17.09
CA THR A 269 -19.65 -16.37 17.12
C THR A 269 -19.27 -16.81 15.71
N LYS A 270 -20.26 -17.01 14.83
CA LYS A 270 -20.02 -17.26 13.42
C LYS A 270 -19.39 -16.05 12.74
N ASP A 271 -19.92 -14.84 12.97
CA ASP A 271 -19.37 -13.60 12.39
C ASP A 271 -17.91 -13.35 12.84
N ILE A 272 -17.57 -13.66 14.09
CA ILE A 272 -16.18 -13.66 14.59
C ILE A 272 -15.31 -14.60 13.75
N THR A 273 -15.77 -15.84 13.52
CA THR A 273 -15.01 -16.85 12.77
C THR A 273 -14.80 -16.44 11.32
N ASP A 274 -15.86 -15.92 10.67
CA ASP A 274 -15.81 -15.46 9.29
C ASP A 274 -14.86 -14.24 9.17
N LYS A 275 -14.95 -13.27 10.07
CA LYS A 275 -14.05 -12.10 10.11
C LYS A 275 -12.60 -12.46 10.43
N ASP A 276 -12.36 -13.44 11.28
CA ASP A 276 -10.99 -13.89 11.59
C ASP A 276 -10.36 -14.59 10.38
N ALA A 277 -11.15 -15.36 9.61
CA ALA A 277 -10.72 -15.93 8.34
C ALA A 277 -10.38 -14.83 7.31
N ASP A 278 -11.24 -13.82 7.16
CA ASP A 278 -11.02 -12.67 6.27
C ASP A 278 -9.77 -11.88 6.68
N LYS A 279 -9.56 -11.69 7.99
CA LYS A 279 -8.37 -11.05 8.54
C LYS A 279 -7.12 -11.84 8.18
N GLY A 280 -7.12 -13.17 8.36
CA GLY A 280 -6.01 -14.03 7.98
C GLY A 280 -5.69 -13.96 6.48
N ALA A 281 -6.71 -13.93 5.61
CA ALA A 281 -6.53 -13.77 4.17
C ALA A 281 -5.96 -12.39 3.79
N THR A 282 -6.38 -11.33 4.50
CA THR A 282 -5.88 -9.97 4.31
C THR A 282 -4.42 -9.84 4.78
N GLU A 283 -4.06 -10.47 5.90
CA GLU A 283 -2.68 -10.56 6.40
C GLU A 283 -1.77 -11.31 5.43
N ALA A 284 -2.26 -12.39 4.80
CA ALA A 284 -1.52 -13.10 3.75
C ALA A 284 -1.24 -12.17 2.55
N SER A 285 -2.27 -11.46 2.08
CA SER A 285 -2.12 -10.46 1.00
C SER A 285 -1.12 -9.36 1.36
N LEU A 286 -1.09 -8.91 2.62
CA LEU A 286 -0.13 -7.91 3.11
C LEU A 286 1.31 -8.43 3.00
N VAL A 287 1.54 -9.70 3.36
CA VAL A 287 2.86 -10.34 3.25
C VAL A 287 3.30 -10.46 1.78
N GLU A 288 2.40 -10.85 0.88
CA GLU A 288 2.69 -10.92 -0.56
C GLU A 288 3.01 -9.55 -1.16
N ALA A 289 2.24 -8.51 -0.80
CA ALA A 289 2.50 -7.14 -1.22
C ALA A 289 3.86 -6.64 -0.73
N ARG A 290 4.23 -6.98 0.52
CA ARG A 290 5.54 -6.66 1.10
C ARG A 290 6.68 -7.36 0.35
N GLN A 291 6.55 -8.65 0.06
CA GLN A 291 7.57 -9.38 -0.72
C GLN A 291 7.72 -8.79 -2.12
N SER A 292 6.61 -8.42 -2.76
CA SER A 292 6.62 -7.75 -4.07
C SER A 292 7.37 -6.41 -4.01
N LYS A 293 7.09 -5.60 -2.96
CA LYS A 293 7.80 -4.34 -2.71
C LYS A 293 9.31 -4.57 -2.55
N GLU A 294 9.71 -5.55 -1.74
CA GLU A 294 11.12 -5.88 -1.51
C GLU A 294 11.81 -6.34 -2.82
N GLY A 295 11.13 -7.11 -3.66
CA GLY A 295 11.61 -7.47 -5.00
C GLY A 295 11.80 -6.25 -5.90
N LEU A 296 10.84 -5.33 -5.92
CA LEU A 296 10.94 -4.07 -6.69
C LEU A 296 12.09 -3.19 -6.19
N THR A 297 12.33 -3.12 -4.89
CA THR A 297 13.49 -2.40 -4.33
C THR A 297 14.80 -2.99 -4.86
N ALA A 298 14.94 -4.32 -4.87
CA ALA A 298 16.14 -4.97 -5.40
C ALA A 298 16.31 -4.74 -6.92
N GLU A 299 15.22 -4.74 -7.69
CA GLU A 299 15.26 -4.38 -9.12
C GLU A 299 15.73 -2.93 -9.33
N LEU A 300 15.25 -2.00 -8.50
CA LEU A 300 15.65 -0.59 -8.54
C LEU A 300 17.14 -0.41 -8.19
N GLU A 301 17.65 -1.15 -7.21
CA GLU A 301 19.09 -1.15 -6.87
C GLU A 301 19.94 -1.66 -8.04
N ASN A 302 19.53 -2.76 -8.68
CA ASN A 302 20.20 -3.28 -9.87
C ASN A 302 20.16 -2.29 -11.04
N LEU A 303 19.04 -1.59 -11.24
CA LEU A 303 18.93 -0.54 -12.25
C LEU A 303 19.86 0.64 -11.93
N ALA A 304 19.99 1.02 -10.65
CA ALA A 304 20.90 2.08 -10.24
C ALA A 304 22.36 1.70 -10.53
N THR A 305 22.77 0.45 -10.27
CA THR A 305 24.09 -0.06 -10.64
C THR A 305 24.31 -0.02 -12.16
N ALA A 306 23.34 -0.49 -12.95
CA ALA A 306 23.45 -0.47 -14.41
C ALA A 306 23.52 0.96 -14.98
N VAL A 307 22.85 1.93 -14.36
CA VAL A 307 22.96 3.34 -14.73
C VAL A 307 24.35 3.90 -14.39
N ALA A 308 24.93 3.52 -13.25
CA ALA A 308 26.29 3.91 -12.90
C ALA A 308 27.33 3.37 -13.90
N GLU A 309 27.22 2.10 -14.29
CA GLU A 309 28.07 1.52 -15.34
C GLU A 309 27.92 2.26 -16.68
N LEU A 310 26.69 2.67 -17.02
CA LEU A 310 26.44 3.45 -18.24
C LEU A 310 27.09 4.84 -18.17
N HIS A 311 27.11 5.48 -16.99
CA HIS A 311 27.84 6.73 -16.78
C HIS A 311 29.34 6.54 -17.01
N ASP A 312 29.94 5.47 -16.47
CA ASP A 312 31.36 5.16 -16.67
C ASP A 312 31.70 4.94 -18.15
N GLU A 313 30.83 4.29 -18.92
CA GLU A 313 31.04 4.04 -20.35
C GLU A 313 30.80 5.28 -21.24
N CYS A 314 29.79 6.09 -20.92
CA CYS A 314 29.24 7.07 -21.85
C CYS A 314 29.63 8.51 -21.54
N ASP A 315 29.82 8.89 -20.27
CA ASP A 315 29.91 10.31 -19.88
C ASP A 315 31.09 11.01 -20.55
N TYR A 316 32.28 10.39 -20.52
CA TYR A 316 33.47 10.96 -21.14
C TYR A 316 33.26 11.22 -22.64
N MET A 317 32.72 10.23 -23.36
CA MET A 317 32.48 10.37 -24.79
C MET A 317 31.39 11.41 -25.07
N MET A 318 30.29 11.40 -24.32
CA MET A 318 29.19 12.35 -24.50
C MET A 318 29.63 13.81 -24.26
N GLN A 319 30.44 14.05 -23.23
CA GLN A 319 30.98 15.37 -22.91
C GLN A 319 31.96 15.88 -23.97
N ASN A 320 32.74 14.97 -24.58
CA ASN A 320 33.77 15.34 -25.55
C ASN A 320 33.33 15.17 -27.01
N PHE A 321 32.11 14.68 -27.27
CA PHE A 321 31.65 14.30 -28.61
C PHE A 321 31.78 15.44 -29.62
N ASP A 322 31.25 16.62 -29.31
CA ASP A 322 31.23 17.73 -30.26
C ASP A 322 32.65 18.24 -30.56
N ALA A 323 33.50 18.33 -29.54
CA ALA A 323 34.91 18.70 -29.69
C ALA A 323 35.69 17.69 -30.54
N ARG A 324 35.48 16.39 -30.31
CA ARG A 324 36.12 15.30 -31.07
C ARG A 324 35.63 15.23 -32.51
N GLN A 325 34.33 15.46 -32.74
CA GLN A 325 33.78 15.50 -34.09
C GLN A 325 34.30 16.69 -34.88
N SER A 326 34.38 17.87 -34.24
CA SER A 326 34.99 19.05 -34.84
C SER A 326 36.46 18.80 -35.17
N ALA A 327 37.23 18.24 -34.22
CA ALA A 327 38.65 17.97 -34.43
C ALA A 327 38.87 17.04 -35.63
N ARG A 328 38.14 15.92 -35.70
CA ARG A 328 38.20 14.99 -36.85
C ARG A 328 37.75 15.65 -38.17
N GLY A 329 36.80 16.58 -38.11
CA GLY A 329 36.40 17.39 -39.25
C GLY A 329 37.56 18.23 -39.79
N ASP A 330 38.22 18.97 -38.91
CA ASP A 330 39.40 19.79 -39.24
C ASP A 330 40.56 18.94 -39.78
N GLU A 331 40.81 17.75 -39.19
CA GLU A 331 41.83 16.81 -39.65
C GLU A 331 41.54 16.30 -41.07
N MET A 332 40.30 15.91 -41.36
CA MET A 332 39.91 15.47 -42.70
C MET A 332 40.00 16.60 -43.73
N GLU A 333 39.67 17.83 -43.35
CA GLU A 333 39.83 19.00 -44.22
C GLU A 333 41.32 19.27 -44.51
N ALA A 334 42.16 19.27 -43.48
CA ALA A 334 43.60 19.44 -43.62
C ALA A 334 44.23 18.36 -44.50
N LEU A 335 43.82 17.10 -44.33
CA LEU A 335 44.21 15.98 -45.19
C LEU A 335 43.81 16.21 -46.66
N GLN A 336 42.59 16.71 -46.91
CA GLN A 336 42.12 17.01 -48.26
C GLN A 336 42.88 18.19 -48.89
N GLN A 337 43.18 19.22 -48.12
CA GLN A 337 44.00 20.35 -48.56
C GLN A 337 45.43 19.91 -48.88
N ALA A 338 46.06 19.12 -48.00
CA ALA A 338 47.39 18.55 -48.23
C ALA A 338 47.43 17.68 -49.51
N LYS A 339 46.43 16.81 -49.72
CA LYS A 339 46.32 16.03 -50.96
C LYS A 339 46.23 16.93 -52.20
N SER A 340 45.49 18.03 -52.11
CA SER A 340 45.31 18.98 -53.21
C SER A 340 46.63 19.69 -53.55
N MET A 341 47.39 20.12 -52.53
CA MET A 341 48.73 20.70 -52.70
C MET A 341 49.70 19.70 -53.35
N LEU A 342 49.71 18.45 -52.90
CA LEU A 342 50.53 17.36 -53.46
C LEU A 342 50.11 16.94 -54.88
N SER A 343 48.88 17.26 -55.31
CA SER A 343 48.37 16.94 -56.65
C SER A 343 48.53 18.11 -57.63
N GLY A 344 48.59 19.35 -57.12
CA GLY A 344 48.86 20.56 -57.89
C GLY A 344 50.34 20.77 -58.22
N ALA A 345 51.24 20.22 -57.41
CA ALA A 345 52.63 20.03 -57.79
C ALA A 345 52.73 18.87 -58.78
N LYS A 346 52.77 19.18 -60.08
CA LYS A 346 53.11 18.18 -61.10
C LYS A 346 54.56 17.71 -60.89
N ALA A 347 54.73 16.40 -61.02
CA ALA A 347 56.01 15.72 -61.23
C ALA A 347 56.72 16.21 -62.50
#